data_AF-A0AAN8XJC3-F1
#
_entry.id   AF-A0AAN8XJC3-F1
#
_cell.length_a   1.000
_cell.length_b   1.000
_cell.length_c   1.000
_cell.angle_alpha   90.00
_cell.angle_beta   90.00
_cell.angle_gamma   90.00
#
_symmetry.space_group_name_H-M   'P 1'
#
loop_
_entity.id
_entity.type
_entity.pdbx_description
1 polymer ?
#
loop_
_entity_poly.entity_id
_entity_poly.type
_entity_poly.pdbx_seq_one_letter_code
_entity_poly.pdbx_strand_id
1 'polypeptide(L)'
;MSDVNGVQSESPRKRLKNDPTNKVAVVLGAQWGDEGKGKVVDMLAMTSDVVCRCQGGNNAGHTVVVDDAEYDFHILPSGIINPKAVSLIGNGVVVHLGQMFEEIEKNEAKGLKEWKDRLLISDRAHIVFDFHQSVDGLQEQERSKDNSGTKTLGTTKKGIGPCYSSKAGRHGLRMADLLGEFSVFEQRLRTLVDAHQRMFP
;
A
#
# COMPACT_ATOMS: atom_id res chain seq x y z
N MET A 1 -3.41 -5.09 55.42
CA MET A 1 -3.64 -3.68 55.75
C MET A 1 -2.31 -2.98 55.57
N SER A 2 -2.05 -2.18 54.54
CA SER A 2 -2.89 -1.50 53.56
C SER A 2 -2.01 -1.12 52.38
N ASP A 3 -2.43 -1.49 51.17
CA ASP A 3 -1.83 -1.08 49.89
C ASP A 3 -1.92 0.43 49.67
N VAL A 4 -0.84 1.05 49.20
CA VAL A 4 -0.91 2.34 48.50
C VAL A 4 0.07 2.29 47.32
N ASN A 5 -0.37 1.65 46.23
CA ASN A 5 0.34 1.70 44.95
C ASN A 5 0.14 3.07 44.31
N GLY A 6 1.27 3.67 43.92
CA GLY A 6 1.38 4.99 43.32
C GLY A 6 0.58 5.13 42.02
N VAL A 7 -0.07 6.28 41.91
CA VAL A 7 -0.94 6.71 40.83
C VAL A 7 -0.19 6.76 39.50
N GLN A 8 -0.68 6.02 38.50
CA GLN A 8 -0.31 6.19 37.09
C GLN A 8 -0.73 7.60 36.63
N SER A 9 0.24 8.39 36.16
CA SER A 9 -0.04 9.68 35.55
C SER A 9 -0.72 9.48 34.18
N GLU A 10 -2.04 9.62 34.14
CA GLU A 10 -2.80 9.62 32.88
C GLU A 10 -2.42 10.85 32.03
N SER A 11 -2.12 10.62 30.75
CA SER A 11 -1.93 11.69 29.78
C SER A 11 -3.24 12.49 29.59
N PRO A 12 -3.22 13.82 29.38
CA PRO A 12 -4.43 14.64 29.32
C PRO A 12 -5.27 14.47 28.05
N ARG A 13 -4.90 13.58 27.11
CA ARG A 13 -5.71 13.32 25.92
C ARG A 13 -6.86 12.36 26.25
N LYS A 14 -8.07 12.92 26.37
CA LYS A 14 -9.31 12.14 26.32
C LYS A 14 -9.25 11.16 25.15
N ARG A 15 -9.26 9.85 25.43
CA ARG A 15 -9.46 8.81 24.41
C ARG A 15 -10.71 9.18 23.61
N LEU A 16 -10.61 9.16 22.27
CA LEU A 16 -11.77 9.25 21.39
C LEU A 16 -12.76 8.17 21.85
N LYS A 17 -13.93 8.59 22.34
CA LYS A 17 -15.00 7.66 22.68
C LYS A 17 -15.42 6.99 21.38
N ASN A 18 -15.33 5.66 21.30
CA ASN A 18 -15.92 4.90 20.22
C ASN A 18 -17.42 5.25 20.17
N ASP A 19 -17.83 5.99 19.15
CA ASP A 19 -19.24 6.20 18.85
C ASP A 19 -19.78 4.87 18.31
N PRO A 20 -20.73 4.22 19.00
CA PRO A 20 -21.26 2.92 18.60
C PRO A 20 -21.95 2.92 17.24
N THR A 21 -22.24 4.10 16.66
CA THR A 21 -22.92 4.24 15.37
C THR A 21 -21.97 4.25 14.17
N ASN A 22 -20.70 4.62 14.35
CA ASN A 22 -19.75 4.75 13.22
C ASN A 22 -18.64 3.69 13.31
N LYS A 23 -18.86 2.57 12.61
CA LYS A 23 -17.98 1.40 12.65
C LYS A 23 -16.73 1.52 11.74
N VAL A 24 -16.64 2.57 10.93
CA VAL A 24 -15.55 2.75 9.96
C VAL A 24 -14.99 4.16 10.08
N ALA A 25 -13.70 4.25 10.42
CA ALA A 25 -12.94 5.49 10.39
C ALA A 25 -12.09 5.55 9.10
N VAL A 26 -12.00 6.74 8.50
CA VAL A 26 -11.19 6.98 7.31
C VAL A 26 -10.21 8.12 7.60
N VAL A 27 -8.92 7.89 7.34
CA VAL A 27 -7.88 8.91 7.40
C VAL A 27 -7.54 9.32 5.97
N LEU A 28 -7.83 10.58 5.62
CA LEU A 28 -7.58 11.15 4.29
C LEU A 28 -6.64 12.34 4.37
N GLY A 29 -5.88 12.56 3.29
CA GLY A 29 -5.06 13.75 3.13
C GLY A 29 -5.92 14.90 2.64
N ALA A 30 -5.71 16.09 3.20
CA ALA A 30 -6.48 17.28 2.83
C ALA A 30 -5.71 18.19 1.84
N GLN A 31 -4.46 17.87 1.54
CA GLN A 31 -3.56 18.68 0.74
C GLN A 31 -2.90 17.82 -0.37
N TRP A 32 -1.64 18.07 -0.69
CA TRP A 32 -0.88 17.41 -1.76
C TRP A 32 0.07 16.33 -1.25
N GLY A 33 -0.29 15.62 -0.17
CA GLY A 33 0.53 14.55 0.39
C GLY A 33 1.37 14.98 1.61
N ASP A 34 2.05 14.00 2.19
CA ASP A 34 2.98 14.16 3.33
C ASP A 34 2.45 14.91 4.56
N GLU A 35 1.13 14.90 4.77
CA GLU A 35 0.47 15.57 5.91
C GLU A 35 0.64 14.81 7.24
N GLY A 36 1.43 13.73 7.27
CA GLY A 36 1.63 12.90 8.45
C GLY A 36 0.44 11.99 8.79
N LYS A 37 -0.38 11.62 7.80
CA LYS A 37 -1.53 10.69 7.95
C LYS A 37 -1.18 9.42 8.72
N GLY A 38 0.00 8.88 8.46
CA GLY A 38 0.44 7.64 9.08
C GLY A 38 0.44 7.69 10.61
N LYS A 39 0.85 8.81 11.22
CA LYS A 39 0.78 8.98 12.69
C LYS A 39 -0.65 8.88 13.23
N VAL A 40 -1.63 9.37 12.47
CA VAL A 40 -3.05 9.26 12.83
C VAL A 40 -3.54 7.82 12.64
N VAL A 41 -3.12 7.17 11.55
CA VAL A 41 -3.43 5.75 11.28
C VAL A 41 -2.90 4.87 12.41
N ASP A 42 -1.66 5.06 12.87
CA ASP A 42 -1.05 4.24 13.92
C ASP A 42 -1.82 4.37 15.25
N MET A 43 -2.22 5.60 15.59
CA MET A 43 -3.01 5.87 16.80
C MET A 43 -4.39 5.19 16.76
N LEU A 44 -5.05 5.17 15.58
CA LEU A 44 -6.34 4.49 15.40
C LEU A 44 -6.21 2.97 15.28
N ALA A 45 -5.10 2.48 14.71
CA ALA A 45 -4.82 1.06 14.51
C ALA A 45 -4.73 0.28 15.83
N MET A 46 -4.34 0.94 16.93
CA MET A 46 -4.28 0.32 18.26
C MET A 46 -5.61 -0.25 18.75
N THR A 47 -6.73 0.32 18.32
CA THR A 47 -8.09 -0.06 18.76
C THR A 47 -8.97 -0.58 17.62
N SER A 48 -8.39 -0.78 16.44
CA SER A 48 -9.12 -1.22 15.24
C SER A 48 -9.00 -2.73 15.07
N ASP A 49 -10.10 -3.40 14.73
CA ASP A 49 -10.10 -4.83 14.39
C ASP A 49 -9.52 -5.08 12.99
N VAL A 50 -9.70 -4.12 12.08
CA VAL A 50 -9.23 -4.18 10.70
C VAL A 50 -8.60 -2.85 10.30
N VAL A 51 -7.43 -2.91 9.67
CA VAL A 51 -6.76 -1.76 9.07
C VAL A 51 -6.61 -2.00 7.59
N CYS A 52 -7.21 -1.14 6.78
CA CYS A 52 -7.35 -1.36 5.34
C CYS A 52 -6.70 -0.24 4.53
N ARG A 53 -6.02 -0.64 3.45
CA ARG A 53 -5.63 0.27 2.37
C ARG A 53 -6.58 0.10 1.19
N CYS A 54 -7.23 1.18 0.78
CA CYS A 54 -8.23 1.13 -0.29
C CYS A 54 -7.72 1.52 -1.68
N GLN A 55 -6.66 2.33 -1.80
CA GLN A 55 -6.18 2.91 -3.06
C GLN A 55 -4.65 3.09 -3.10
N GLY A 56 -4.14 3.39 -4.29
CA GLY A 56 -2.73 3.68 -4.56
C GLY A 56 -1.89 2.42 -4.75
N GLY A 57 -0.58 2.56 -4.58
CA GLY A 57 0.37 1.45 -4.55
C GLY A 57 1.54 1.78 -3.64
N ASN A 58 2.74 1.30 -3.94
CA ASN A 58 3.92 1.54 -3.10
C ASN A 58 4.58 2.93 -3.32
N ASN A 59 3.77 3.94 -3.62
CA ASN A 59 4.22 5.30 -3.96
C ASN A 59 4.32 6.26 -2.77
N ALA A 60 3.95 5.83 -1.57
CA ALA A 60 4.07 6.60 -0.34
C ALA A 60 4.56 5.67 0.77
N GLY A 61 5.56 6.13 1.51
CA GLY A 61 6.10 5.43 2.67
C GLY A 61 5.49 5.94 3.96
N HIS A 62 5.39 5.06 4.96
CA HIS A 62 5.06 5.41 6.32
C HIS A 62 5.93 4.59 7.28
N THR A 63 6.72 5.29 8.08
CA THR A 63 7.61 4.67 9.06
C THR A 63 6.97 4.71 10.44
N VAL A 64 6.95 3.56 11.11
CA VAL A 64 6.42 3.40 12.46
C VAL A 64 7.52 2.93 13.39
N VAL A 65 7.71 3.64 14.50
CA VAL A 65 8.63 3.23 15.56
C VAL A 65 7.82 2.61 16.70
N VAL A 66 8.12 1.37 17.04
CA VAL A 66 7.54 0.66 18.19
C VAL A 66 8.68 0.13 19.05
N ASP A 67 8.68 0.55 20.32
CA ASP A 67 9.79 0.33 21.24
C ASP A 67 11.13 0.78 20.60
N ASP A 68 12.07 -0.15 20.39
CA ASP A 68 13.38 0.12 19.78
C ASP A 68 13.46 -0.31 18.29
N ALA A 69 12.33 -0.68 17.66
CA ALA A 69 12.27 -1.14 16.27
C ALA A 69 11.56 -0.13 15.35
N GLU A 70 12.18 0.15 14.19
CA GLU A 70 11.66 1.05 13.17
C GLU A 70 11.18 0.26 11.94
N TYR A 71 9.88 0.27 11.65
CA TYR A 71 9.27 -0.45 10.54
C TYR A 71 8.93 0.50 9.39
N ASP A 72 9.21 0.10 8.15
CA ASP A 72 8.99 0.93 6.97
C ASP A 72 7.92 0.29 6.08
N PHE A 73 6.75 0.93 6.00
CA PHE A 73 5.63 0.43 5.21
C PHE A 73 5.44 1.25 3.94
N HIS A 74 5.25 0.57 2.81
CA HIS A 74 4.96 1.19 1.53
C HIS A 74 3.68 0.67 0.93
N ILE A 75 3.47 -0.65 0.87
CA ILE A 75 2.22 -1.27 0.40
C ILE A 75 1.39 -1.80 1.57
N LEU A 76 2.03 -2.35 2.59
CA LEU A 76 1.36 -2.96 3.74
C LEU A 76 0.64 -1.87 4.54
N PRO A 77 -0.59 -2.12 5.02
CA PRO A 77 -1.20 -1.27 6.03
C PRO A 77 -0.34 -1.27 7.29
N SER A 78 0.03 -0.10 7.84
CA SER A 78 0.89 -0.02 9.04
C SER A 78 0.28 -0.66 10.30
N GLY A 79 -1.04 -0.85 10.29
CA GLY A 79 -1.76 -1.63 11.30
C GLY A 79 -1.32 -3.10 11.40
N ILE A 80 -0.52 -3.61 10.46
CA ILE A 80 0.03 -4.98 10.51
C ILE A 80 0.91 -5.24 11.75
N ILE A 81 1.44 -4.16 12.35
CA ILE A 81 2.16 -4.19 13.63
C ILE A 81 1.25 -4.63 14.78
N ASN A 82 -0.04 -4.26 14.76
CA ASN A 82 -0.96 -4.67 15.82
C ASN A 82 -1.31 -6.16 15.62
N PRO A 83 -0.86 -7.07 16.51
CA PRO A 83 -1.08 -8.51 16.34
C PRO A 83 -2.56 -8.90 16.43
N LYS A 84 -3.42 -8.03 16.97
CA LYS A 84 -4.87 -8.26 17.08
C LYS A 84 -5.65 -7.79 15.85
N ALA A 85 -5.04 -7.00 14.98
CA ALA A 85 -5.71 -6.43 13.82
C ALA A 85 -5.42 -7.24 12.55
N VAL A 86 -6.44 -7.36 11.71
CA VAL A 86 -6.31 -7.85 10.33
C VAL A 86 -5.91 -6.69 9.42
N SER A 87 -4.88 -6.91 8.60
CA SER A 87 -4.44 -5.95 7.58
C SER A 87 -5.02 -6.33 6.23
N LEU A 88 -5.72 -5.39 5.59
CA LEU A 88 -6.39 -5.63 4.31
C LEU A 88 -5.85 -4.72 3.20
N ILE A 89 -5.41 -5.33 2.10
CA ILE A 89 -5.16 -4.65 0.84
C ILE A 89 -6.42 -4.74 -0.03
N GLY A 90 -7.12 -3.63 -0.20
CA GLY A 90 -8.37 -3.55 -0.94
C GLY A 90 -8.21 -3.62 -2.46
N ASN A 91 -9.31 -3.83 -3.17
CA ASN A 91 -9.37 -4.00 -4.63
C ASN A 91 -8.99 -2.73 -5.43
N GLY A 92 -9.00 -1.56 -4.81
CA GLY A 92 -8.58 -0.31 -5.44
C GLY A 92 -7.06 -0.16 -5.53
N VAL A 93 -6.30 -0.94 -4.76
CA VAL A 93 -4.84 -0.93 -4.72
C VAL A 93 -4.25 -1.60 -5.96
N VAL A 94 -3.11 -1.09 -6.42
CA VAL A 94 -2.22 -1.75 -7.38
C VAL A 94 -0.97 -2.24 -6.65
N VAL A 95 -0.63 -3.52 -6.80
CA VAL A 95 0.38 -4.20 -5.97
C VAL A 95 1.52 -4.70 -6.84
N HIS A 96 2.74 -4.27 -6.52
CA HIS A 96 3.95 -4.86 -7.08
C HIS A 96 4.41 -6.02 -6.19
N LEU A 97 4.26 -7.27 -6.66
CA LEU A 97 4.49 -8.46 -5.82
C LEU A 97 5.94 -8.53 -5.30
N GLY A 98 6.94 -8.32 -6.16
CA GLY A 98 8.35 -8.38 -5.74
C GLY A 98 8.69 -7.36 -4.65
N GLN A 99 8.19 -6.12 -4.80
CA GLN A 99 8.46 -5.05 -3.83
C GLN A 99 7.65 -5.22 -2.54
N MET A 100 6.46 -5.83 -2.61
CA MET A 100 5.70 -6.21 -1.42
C MET A 100 6.46 -7.26 -0.61
N PHE A 101 7.00 -8.31 -1.24
CA PHE A 101 7.75 -9.33 -0.53
C PHE A 101 9.08 -8.78 0.02
N GLU A 102 9.79 -7.93 -0.72
CA GLU A 102 10.97 -7.22 -0.20
C GLU A 102 10.64 -6.38 1.04
N GLU A 103 9.50 -5.68 1.04
CA GLU A 103 9.02 -4.90 2.20
C GLU A 103 8.71 -5.80 3.40
N ILE A 104 8.06 -6.94 3.15
CA ILE A 104 7.76 -7.94 4.18
C ILE A 104 9.05 -8.47 4.79
N GLU A 105 10.00 -8.93 3.98
CA GLU A 105 11.27 -9.52 4.44
C GLU A 105 12.08 -8.52 5.28
N LYS A 106 12.14 -7.25 4.85
CA LYS A 106 12.80 -6.18 5.61
C LYS A 106 12.16 -5.96 6.96
N ASN A 107 10.83 -5.98 7.04
CA ASN A 107 10.12 -5.77 8.31
C ASN A 107 10.14 -7.03 9.19
N GLU A 108 10.13 -8.24 8.63
CA GLU A 108 10.33 -9.50 9.37
C GLU A 108 11.70 -9.52 10.05
N ALA A 109 12.75 -9.08 9.36
CA ALA A 109 14.10 -8.98 9.93
C ALA A 109 14.18 -8.02 11.13
N LYS A 110 13.26 -7.04 11.22
CA LYS A 110 13.14 -6.10 12.33
C LYS A 110 12.19 -6.55 13.44
N GLY A 111 11.52 -7.69 13.26
CA GLY A 111 10.66 -8.29 14.30
C GLY A 111 9.17 -8.39 13.97
N LEU A 112 8.74 -8.06 12.75
CA LEU A 112 7.37 -8.29 12.31
C LEU A 112 7.09 -9.79 12.24
N LYS A 113 6.09 -10.27 12.99
CA LYS A 113 5.75 -11.70 13.10
C LYS A 113 4.28 -11.94 12.78
N GLU A 114 3.97 -13.20 12.43
CA GLU A 114 2.60 -13.71 12.29
C GLU A 114 1.74 -12.87 11.34
N TRP A 115 2.37 -12.25 10.33
CA TRP A 115 1.67 -11.42 9.35
C TRP A 115 0.88 -12.26 8.35
N LYS A 116 1.33 -13.49 8.06
CA LYS A 116 0.73 -14.38 7.05
C LYS A 116 -0.74 -14.69 7.32
N ASP A 117 -1.10 -14.86 8.59
CA ASP A 117 -2.47 -15.19 9.02
C ASP A 117 -3.38 -13.96 9.11
N ARG A 118 -2.80 -12.75 9.01
CA ARG A 118 -3.49 -11.47 9.25
C ARG A 118 -3.47 -10.53 8.04
N LEU A 119 -2.63 -10.79 7.05
CA LEU A 119 -2.56 -10.01 5.82
C LEU A 119 -3.49 -10.64 4.77
N LEU A 120 -4.55 -9.91 4.44
CA LEU A 120 -5.47 -10.26 3.39
C LEU A 120 -5.25 -9.35 2.18
N ILE A 121 -5.22 -9.94 0.99
CA ILE A 121 -5.11 -9.22 -0.27
C ILE A 121 -6.36 -9.52 -1.08
N SER A 122 -7.05 -8.48 -1.53
CA SER A 122 -8.19 -8.66 -2.43
C SER A 122 -7.73 -9.31 -3.74
N ASP A 123 -8.40 -10.40 -4.09
CA ASP A 123 -8.32 -11.07 -5.40
C ASP A 123 -8.56 -10.10 -6.58
N ARG A 124 -9.28 -9.00 -6.36
CA ARG A 124 -9.58 -7.96 -7.37
C ARG A 124 -8.53 -6.86 -7.47
N ALA A 125 -7.52 -6.83 -6.61
CA ALA A 125 -6.40 -5.89 -6.71
C ALA A 125 -5.61 -6.17 -8.00
N HIS A 126 -5.13 -5.11 -8.66
CA HIS A 126 -4.35 -5.24 -9.89
C HIS A 126 -2.87 -5.43 -9.60
N ILE A 127 -2.17 -6.16 -10.47
CA ILE A 127 -0.74 -6.44 -10.34
C ILE A 127 0.04 -5.39 -11.13
N VAL A 128 0.96 -4.72 -10.44
CA VAL A 128 2.00 -3.92 -11.08
C VAL A 128 3.14 -4.88 -11.46
N PHE A 129 3.47 -4.94 -12.74
CA PHE A 129 4.62 -5.69 -13.25
C PHE A 129 5.83 -4.78 -13.46
N ASP A 130 7.02 -5.36 -13.56
CA ASP A 130 8.27 -4.60 -13.78
C ASP A 130 8.21 -3.74 -15.04
N PHE A 131 7.62 -4.23 -16.13
CA PHE A 131 7.49 -3.45 -17.36
C PHE A 131 6.59 -2.21 -17.19
N HIS A 132 5.63 -2.20 -16.25
CA HIS A 132 4.88 -0.99 -15.93
C HIS A 132 5.82 0.08 -15.34
N GLN A 133 6.82 -0.31 -14.53
CA GLN A 133 7.82 0.61 -13.99
C GLN A 133 8.73 1.16 -15.09
N SER A 134 9.18 0.29 -16.01
CA SER A 134 9.97 0.69 -17.18
C SER A 134 9.21 1.69 -18.03
N VAL A 135 7.94 1.42 -18.34
CA VAL A 135 7.08 2.31 -19.14
C VAL A 135 6.84 3.64 -18.43
N ASP A 136 6.63 3.66 -17.12
CA ASP A 136 6.49 4.89 -16.33
C ASP A 136 7.75 5.78 -16.46
N GLY A 137 8.93 5.16 -16.35
CA GLY A 137 10.21 5.83 -16.58
C GLY A 137 10.38 6.38 -17.99
N LEU A 138 10.00 5.60 -19.02
CA LEU A 138 10.07 6.02 -20.43
C LEU A 138 9.14 7.19 -20.72
N GLN A 139 7.89 7.13 -20.27
CA GLN A 139 6.91 8.22 -20.46
C GLN A 139 7.41 9.54 -19.86
N GLU A 140 8.05 9.49 -18.70
CA GLU A 140 8.61 10.68 -18.07
C GLU A 140 9.80 11.25 -18.86
N GLN A 141 10.65 10.37 -19.42
CA GLN A 141 11.76 10.79 -20.29
C GLN A 141 11.25 11.40 -21.60
N GLU A 142 10.22 10.84 -22.21
CA GLU A 142 9.61 11.38 -23.43
C GLU A 142 9.01 12.77 -23.19
N ARG A 143 8.26 12.94 -22.09
CA ARG A 143 7.73 14.26 -21.68
C ARG A 143 8.83 15.29 -21.47
N SER A 144 9.98 14.88 -20.94
CA SER A 144 11.10 15.79 -20.69
C SER A 144 11.77 16.33 -21.96
N LYS A 145 11.58 15.63 -23.09
CA LYS A 145 12.07 16.04 -24.42
C LYS A 145 11.09 16.94 -25.16
N ASP A 146 9.84 17.03 -24.70
CA ASP A 146 8.84 17.90 -25.29
C ASP A 146 9.11 19.37 -24.89
N ASN A 147 9.31 20.23 -25.90
CA ASN A 147 9.60 21.64 -25.71
C ASN A 147 8.33 22.50 -25.52
N SER A 148 7.14 21.89 -25.50
CA SER A 148 5.84 22.61 -25.50
C SER A 148 5.23 22.88 -24.11
N GLY A 149 5.91 22.57 -23.00
CA GLY A 149 5.37 22.86 -21.65
C GLY A 149 6.04 22.12 -20.50
N THR A 150 5.25 21.76 -19.47
CA THR A 150 5.70 21.14 -18.22
C THR A 150 6.51 19.87 -18.49
N LYS A 151 7.83 19.97 -18.30
CA LYS A 151 8.82 18.97 -18.75
C LYS A 151 8.64 17.60 -18.11
N THR A 152 8.11 17.49 -16.90
CA THR A 152 7.97 16.22 -16.18
C THR A 152 6.77 16.27 -15.24
N LEU A 153 6.13 15.13 -14.99
CA LEU A 153 5.06 15.02 -13.99
C LEU A 153 5.61 14.82 -12.57
N GLY A 154 6.86 14.40 -12.42
CA GLY A 154 7.46 13.97 -11.17
C GLY A 154 6.96 12.60 -10.72
N THR A 155 6.80 11.64 -11.64
CA THR A 155 6.30 10.31 -11.26
C THR A 155 7.30 9.58 -10.36
N THR A 156 6.80 8.68 -9.51
CA THR A 156 7.65 7.85 -8.64
C THR A 156 8.36 6.73 -9.41
N LYS A 157 8.08 6.58 -10.71
CA LYS A 157 8.60 5.50 -11.58
C LYS A 157 8.34 4.10 -11.02
N LYS A 158 7.28 3.97 -10.23
CA LYS A 158 6.82 2.72 -9.61
C LYS A 158 5.77 2.00 -10.46
N GLY A 159 5.44 2.51 -11.65
CA GLY A 159 4.49 1.85 -12.55
C GLY A 159 3.03 2.00 -12.15
N ILE A 160 2.73 2.93 -11.23
CA ILE A 160 1.37 3.15 -10.72
C ILE A 160 0.45 3.66 -11.84
N GLY A 161 0.90 4.68 -12.57
CA GLY A 161 0.17 5.26 -13.70
C GLY A 161 -0.10 4.22 -14.80
N PRO A 162 0.93 3.56 -15.36
CA PRO A 162 0.74 2.53 -16.37
C PRO A 162 -0.13 1.35 -15.91
N CYS A 163 -0.01 0.91 -14.65
CA CYS A 163 -0.88 -0.15 -14.13
C CYS A 163 -2.36 0.28 -14.04
N TYR A 164 -2.64 1.50 -13.58
CA TYR A 164 -4.00 2.05 -13.59
C TYR A 164 -4.53 2.27 -15.01
N SER A 165 -3.66 2.61 -15.97
CA SER A 165 -4.02 2.67 -17.40
C SER A 165 -4.44 1.29 -17.91
N SER A 166 -3.68 0.23 -17.61
CA SER A 166 -4.04 -1.15 -17.95
C SER A 166 -5.37 -1.59 -17.31
N LYS A 167 -5.64 -1.16 -16.08
CA LYS A 167 -6.93 -1.36 -15.40
C LYS A 167 -8.07 -0.66 -16.15
N ALA A 168 -7.90 0.61 -16.52
CA ALA A 168 -8.90 1.38 -17.28
C ALA A 168 -9.13 0.78 -18.68
N GLY A 169 -8.06 0.31 -19.34
CA GLY A 169 -8.10 -0.41 -20.61
C GLY A 169 -8.71 -1.81 -20.53
N ARG A 170 -9.00 -2.32 -19.32
CA ARG A 170 -9.57 -3.65 -19.04
C ARG A 170 -8.71 -4.81 -19.53
N HIS A 171 -7.42 -4.57 -19.78
CA HIS A 171 -6.43 -5.58 -20.18
C HIS A 171 -5.39 -5.84 -19.08
N GLY A 172 -5.45 -5.13 -17.96
CA GLY A 172 -4.65 -5.41 -16.77
C GLY A 172 -4.96 -6.76 -16.13
N LEU A 173 -3.99 -7.29 -15.39
CA LEU A 173 -4.11 -8.53 -14.63
C LEU A 173 -4.30 -8.25 -13.15
N ARG A 174 -5.07 -9.10 -12.50
CA ARG A 174 -5.44 -9.05 -11.09
C ARG A 174 -4.88 -10.24 -10.32
N MET A 175 -4.89 -10.16 -8.99
CA MET A 175 -4.50 -11.27 -8.11
C MET A 175 -5.30 -12.55 -8.40
N ALA A 176 -6.59 -12.44 -8.70
CA ALA A 176 -7.44 -13.57 -9.09
C ALA A 176 -6.94 -14.28 -10.36
N ASP A 177 -6.34 -13.54 -11.30
CA ASP A 177 -5.82 -14.14 -12.54
C ASP A 177 -4.58 -15.01 -12.24
N LEU A 178 -3.80 -14.66 -11.20
CA LEU A 178 -2.65 -15.45 -10.74
C LEU A 178 -3.07 -16.73 -10.00
N LEU A 179 -4.21 -16.70 -9.29
CA LEU A 179 -4.76 -17.84 -8.55
C LEU A 179 -5.50 -18.85 -9.44
N GLY A 180 -5.82 -18.47 -10.68
CA GLY A 180 -6.51 -19.33 -11.65
C GLY A 180 -5.55 -20.27 -12.40
N GLU A 181 -5.93 -20.63 -13.62
CA GLU A 181 -5.06 -21.43 -14.50
C GLU A 181 -3.84 -20.63 -14.95
N PHE A 182 -2.65 -21.08 -14.52
CA PHE A 182 -1.40 -20.36 -14.77
C PHE A 182 -1.09 -20.18 -16.27
N SER A 183 -1.47 -21.15 -17.12
CA SER A 183 -1.34 -21.05 -18.57
C SER A 183 -2.13 -19.87 -19.16
N VAL A 184 -3.35 -19.65 -18.67
CA VAL A 184 -4.21 -18.52 -19.08
C VAL A 184 -3.62 -17.20 -18.58
N PHE A 185 -3.11 -17.17 -17.36
CA PHE A 185 -2.38 -16.02 -16.83
C PHE A 185 -1.18 -15.66 -17.71
N GLU A 186 -0.33 -16.64 -18.04
CA GLU A 186 0.86 -16.45 -18.86
C GLU A 186 0.50 -15.90 -20.24
N GLN A 187 -0.50 -16.49 -20.91
CA GLN A 187 -0.95 -16.03 -22.23
C GLN A 187 -1.42 -14.56 -22.19
N ARG A 188 -2.22 -14.20 -21.18
CA ARG A 188 -2.70 -12.83 -21.02
C ARG A 188 -1.57 -11.86 -20.66
N LEU A 189 -0.60 -12.29 -19.86
CA LEU A 189 0.59 -11.50 -19.53
C LEU A 189 1.42 -11.22 -20.78
N ARG A 190 1.69 -12.24 -21.62
CA ARG A 190 2.40 -12.06 -22.90
C ARG A 190 1.68 -11.08 -23.82
N THR A 191 0.36 -11.22 -23.95
CA THR A 191 -0.47 -10.29 -24.73
C THR A 191 -0.36 -8.85 -24.21
N LEU A 192 -0.34 -8.67 -22.88
CA LEU A 192 -0.18 -7.37 -22.24
C LEU A 192 1.21 -6.78 -22.48
N VAL A 193 2.26 -7.58 -22.42
CA VAL A 193 3.65 -7.19 -22.71
C VAL A 193 3.78 -6.75 -24.17
N ASP A 194 3.29 -7.56 -25.12
CA ASP A 194 3.34 -7.25 -26.55
C ASP A 194 2.65 -5.92 -26.87
N ALA A 195 1.50 -5.65 -26.22
CA ALA A 195 0.80 -4.39 -26.37
C ALA A 195 1.65 -3.19 -25.91
N HIS A 196 2.36 -3.33 -24.78
CA HIS A 196 3.25 -2.27 -24.28
C HIS A 196 4.49 -2.08 -25.16
N GLN A 197 5.10 -3.17 -25.65
CA GLN A 197 6.24 -3.08 -26.58
C GLN A 197 5.88 -2.39 -27.89
N ARG A 198 4.66 -2.55 -28.40
CA ARG A 198 4.21 -1.81 -29.59
C ARG A 198 4.04 -0.31 -29.33
N MET A 199 3.68 0.07 -28.11
CA MET A 199 3.52 1.48 -27.72
C MET A 199 4.85 2.15 -27.37
N PHE A 200 5.78 1.38 -26.79
CA PHE A 200 7.10 1.82 -26.33
C PHE A 200 8.18 0.87 -26.89
N PRO A 201 8.52 0.99 -28.18
CA PRO A 201 9.49 0.11 -28.84
C PRO A 201 10.95 0.35 -28.41
#